data_AF-A0A9P9PBU5-F1
#
_entry.id   AF-A0A9P9PBU5-F1
#
_cell.length_a   1.000
_cell.length_b   1.000
_cell.length_c   1.000
_cell.angle_alpha   90.00
_cell.angle_beta   90.00
_cell.angle_gamma   90.00
#
_symmetry.space_group_name_H-M   'P 1'
#
loop_
_entity.id
_entity.type
_entity.pdbx_description
1 polymer ?
#
loop_
_entity_poly.entity_id
_entity_poly.type
_entity_poly.pdbx_seq_one_letter_code
_entity_poly.pdbx_strand_id
1 'polypeptide(L)'
;MAPKRFHVSHIWSCGPANPDIPVQNYPKGYPLQAAFQSSETSWSIYRGFSYLHSRVILELQDEIRCLEQKLVETDEMDLENGDGKRLQSRSSDLLQASREKIESVRAKLLRSIQEKLVIYDDLLVKTRELNSFQRPSNRDYRSFRTWFWNVKPLNYELEEEFIKRREDLVSLRLGREWSSFDGLIETCIRKLHCRFTQRLFATKELREKTNDECIYYYSQSRIEKLVGLIITLIIFILLVLPVVAMYKLTSVGDRNSTFDAVGILVVFTLLFSAAMSLLTKAKRHELFAASAAYCAVLVVFISNFRQR
;
A
#
# COMPACT_ATOMS: atom_id res chain seq x y z
N MET A 1 41.49 -31.93 -42.21
CA MET A 1 40.14 -31.31 -42.10
C MET A 1 39.87 -31.10 -40.61
N ALA A 2 40.11 -29.89 -40.11
CA ALA A 2 40.04 -29.57 -38.69
C ALA A 2 38.70 -28.86 -38.37
N PRO A 3 38.06 -29.14 -37.22
CA PRO A 3 36.80 -28.50 -36.87
C PRO A 3 37.04 -27.08 -36.36
N LYS A 4 36.29 -26.12 -36.94
CA LYS A 4 36.30 -24.71 -36.51
C LYS A 4 35.66 -24.59 -35.12
N ARG A 5 36.44 -24.09 -34.16
CA ARG A 5 35.95 -23.61 -32.85
C ARG A 5 35.05 -22.39 -33.07
N PHE A 6 33.79 -22.47 -32.64
CA PHE A 6 32.95 -21.29 -32.47
C PHE A 6 33.29 -20.65 -31.13
N HIS A 7 33.90 -19.46 -31.18
CA HIS A 7 34.11 -18.60 -30.02
C HIS A 7 32.76 -18.09 -29.52
N VAL A 8 32.36 -18.53 -28.33
CA VAL A 8 31.28 -17.90 -27.56
C VAL A 8 31.90 -16.74 -26.79
N SER A 9 31.73 -15.53 -27.29
CA SER A 9 32.08 -14.31 -26.56
C SER A 9 31.00 -13.25 -26.79
N HIS A 10 29.86 -13.43 -26.13
CA HIS A 10 28.99 -12.31 -25.77
C HIS A 10 28.87 -12.30 -24.26
N ILE A 11 29.74 -11.50 -23.67
CA ILE A 11 29.70 -11.06 -22.28
C ILE A 11 28.35 -10.36 -22.10
N TRP A 12 27.47 -10.95 -21.31
CA TRP A 12 26.28 -10.28 -20.81
C TRP A 12 26.75 -9.21 -19.82
N SER A 13 27.06 -8.03 -20.32
CA SER A 13 27.19 -6.85 -19.48
C SER A 13 25.81 -6.52 -18.94
N CYS A 14 25.48 -7.03 -17.75
CA CYS A 14 24.40 -6.50 -16.92
C CYS A 14 24.77 -5.06 -16.54
N GLY A 15 24.57 -4.13 -17.47
CA GLY A 15 24.63 -2.70 -17.19
C GLY A 15 23.38 -2.27 -16.43
N PRO A 16 23.47 -1.23 -15.58
CA PRO A 16 22.29 -0.65 -14.94
C PRO A 16 21.30 -0.23 -16.03
N ALA A 17 20.00 -0.46 -15.79
CA ALA A 17 18.94 -0.06 -16.70
C ALA A 17 19.10 1.43 -17.05
N ASN A 18 19.51 1.71 -18.28
CA ASN A 18 19.66 3.07 -18.77
C ASN A 18 18.23 3.64 -18.95
N PRO A 19 17.84 4.73 -18.25
CA PRO A 19 16.47 5.24 -18.26
C PRO A 19 15.96 5.74 -19.63
N ASP A 20 16.84 5.76 -20.64
CA ASP A 20 16.58 6.28 -21.99
C ASP A 20 16.22 5.20 -23.01
N ILE A 21 16.17 3.92 -22.63
CA ILE A 21 15.83 2.82 -23.55
C ILE A 21 14.30 2.58 -23.50
N PRO A 22 13.57 2.72 -24.62
CA PRO A 22 12.17 2.35 -24.70
C PRO A 22 11.95 0.90 -24.27
N VAL A 23 10.86 0.64 -23.54
CA VAL A 23 10.57 -0.69 -22.96
C VAL A 23 10.60 -1.79 -24.03
N GLN A 24 10.17 -1.49 -25.25
CA GLN A 24 10.12 -2.45 -26.37
C GLN A 24 11.50 -2.99 -26.79
N ASN A 25 12.58 -2.27 -26.48
CA ASN A 25 13.93 -2.63 -26.92
C ASN A 25 14.58 -3.68 -26.00
N TYR A 26 13.95 -4.02 -24.89
CA TYR A 26 14.45 -5.05 -23.99
C TYR A 26 14.14 -6.46 -24.53
N PRO A 27 15.05 -7.44 -24.33
CA PRO A 27 14.82 -8.82 -24.75
C PRO A 27 13.55 -9.41 -24.13
N LYS A 28 12.75 -10.10 -24.95
CA LYS A 28 11.53 -10.79 -24.51
C LYS A 28 11.84 -11.78 -23.38
N GLY A 29 11.03 -11.76 -22.32
CA GLY A 29 11.23 -12.55 -21.10
C GLY A 29 11.22 -11.68 -19.85
N TYR A 30 11.89 -12.15 -18.79
CA TYR A 30 12.12 -11.39 -17.57
C TYR A 30 12.76 -10.01 -17.77
N PRO A 31 13.71 -9.80 -18.70
CA PRO A 31 14.26 -8.46 -18.94
C PRO A 31 13.19 -7.46 -19.37
N LEU A 32 12.30 -7.85 -20.30
CA LEU A 32 11.18 -7.01 -20.75
C LEU A 32 10.17 -6.76 -19.64
N GLN A 33 9.84 -7.78 -18.83
CA GLN A 33 8.97 -7.61 -17.67
C GLN A 33 9.59 -6.63 -16.65
N ALA A 34 10.86 -6.79 -16.32
CA ALA A 34 11.57 -5.93 -15.38
C ALA A 34 11.62 -4.49 -15.89
N ALA A 35 11.89 -4.30 -17.19
CA ALA A 35 11.84 -2.99 -17.84
C ALA A 35 10.44 -2.36 -17.72
N PHE A 36 9.38 -3.14 -17.96
CA PHE A 36 8.00 -2.64 -17.82
C PHE A 36 7.69 -2.22 -16.37
N GLN A 37 7.93 -3.10 -15.39
CA GLN A 37 7.59 -2.85 -13.98
C GLN A 37 8.44 -1.76 -13.33
N SER A 38 9.65 -1.50 -13.85
CA SER A 38 10.52 -0.40 -13.42
C SER A 38 10.28 0.91 -14.19
N SER A 39 9.57 0.87 -15.32
CA SER A 39 9.36 2.08 -16.16
C SER A 39 8.47 3.14 -15.51
N GLU A 40 7.50 2.73 -14.68
CA GLU A 40 6.64 3.61 -13.90
C GLU A 40 6.38 3.04 -12.50
N THR A 41 6.38 3.90 -11.49
CA THR A 41 6.08 3.53 -10.09
C THR A 41 4.70 2.90 -9.92
N SER A 42 3.73 3.27 -10.78
CA SER A 42 2.39 2.68 -10.80
C SER A 42 2.38 1.20 -11.17
N TRP A 43 3.38 0.71 -11.91
CA TRP A 43 3.49 -0.68 -12.37
C TRP A 43 4.52 -1.50 -11.59
N SER A 44 5.12 -0.93 -10.55
CA SER A 44 5.97 -1.64 -9.58
C SER A 44 5.10 -2.53 -8.67
N ILE A 45 4.46 -3.53 -9.28
CA ILE A 45 3.51 -4.47 -8.70
C ILE A 45 4.21 -5.82 -8.57
N TYR A 46 4.23 -6.38 -7.37
CA TYR A 46 4.88 -7.66 -7.10
C TYR A 46 3.98 -8.53 -6.23
N ARG A 47 4.34 -9.80 -6.11
CA ARG A 47 3.68 -10.72 -5.19
C ARG A 47 4.23 -10.52 -3.77
N GLY A 48 3.34 -10.39 -2.80
CA GLY A 48 3.65 -10.20 -1.39
C GLY A 48 3.83 -11.49 -0.58
N PHE A 49 3.40 -12.65 -1.12
CA PHE A 49 3.58 -13.97 -0.49
C PHE A 49 3.07 -14.09 0.94
N SER A 50 1.99 -13.39 1.27
CA SER A 50 1.40 -13.29 2.61
C SER A 50 1.17 -14.66 3.30
N TYR A 51 0.63 -15.61 2.54
CA TYR A 51 0.41 -16.98 3.01
C TYR A 51 1.71 -17.72 3.34
N LEU A 52 2.75 -17.58 2.51
CA LEU A 52 4.03 -18.25 2.76
C LEU A 52 4.75 -17.65 3.97
N HIS A 53 4.74 -16.31 4.10
CA HIS A 53 5.26 -15.66 5.30
C HIS A 53 4.57 -16.18 6.56
N SER A 54 3.24 -16.28 6.55
CA SER A 54 2.47 -16.81 7.68
C SER A 54 2.87 -18.25 8.00
N ARG A 55 3.06 -19.11 6.99
CA ARG A 55 3.51 -20.50 7.21
C ARG A 55 4.90 -20.59 7.84
N VAL A 56 5.86 -19.79 7.36
CA VAL A 56 7.22 -19.79 7.91
C VAL A 56 7.23 -19.26 9.34
N ILE A 57 6.42 -18.23 9.63
CA ILE A 57 6.24 -17.72 11.00
C ILE A 57 5.71 -18.82 11.91
N LEU A 58 4.66 -19.55 11.49
CA LEU A 58 4.09 -20.66 12.27
C LEU A 58 5.09 -21.81 12.50
N GLU A 59 5.91 -22.13 11.49
CA GLU A 59 6.97 -23.14 11.63
C GLU A 59 7.98 -22.72 12.71
N LEU A 60 8.46 -21.47 12.66
CA LEU A 60 9.38 -20.93 13.66
C LEU A 60 8.76 -20.88 15.06
N GLN A 61 7.45 -20.61 15.17
CA GLN A 61 6.74 -20.67 16.45
C GLN A 61 6.77 -22.06 17.08
N ASP A 62 6.52 -23.11 16.29
CA ASP A 62 6.55 -24.47 16.82
C ASP A 62 7.97 -24.93 17.18
N GLU A 63 8.98 -24.54 16.38
CA GLU A 63 10.39 -24.80 16.73
C GLU A 63 10.77 -24.14 18.06
N ILE A 64 10.39 -22.88 18.27
CA ILE A 64 10.66 -22.15 19.54
C ILE A 64 9.89 -22.80 20.69
N ARG A 65 8.62 -23.16 20.50
CA ARG A 65 7.80 -23.87 21.50
C ARG A 65 8.45 -25.18 21.91
N CYS A 66 8.97 -25.96 20.96
CA CYS A 66 9.67 -27.21 21.26
C CYS A 66 10.95 -26.98 22.08
N LEU A 67 11.69 -25.89 21.81
CA LEU A 67 12.88 -25.54 22.58
C LEU A 67 12.52 -25.03 23.98
N GLU A 68 11.47 -24.23 24.11
CA GLU A 68 10.93 -23.77 25.39
C GLU A 68 10.48 -24.95 26.25
N GLN A 69 9.75 -25.89 25.67
CA GLN A 69 9.33 -27.10 26.37
C GLN A 69 10.54 -27.93 26.87
N LYS A 70 11.56 -28.14 26.03
CA LYS A 70 12.79 -28.84 26.44
C LYS A 70 13.55 -28.11 27.54
N LEU A 71 13.50 -26.78 27.55
CA LEU A 71 14.11 -25.97 28.60
C LEU A 71 13.39 -26.18 29.93
N VAL A 72 12.05 -26.17 29.92
CA VAL A 72 11.22 -26.47 31.10
C VAL A 72 11.48 -27.89 31.61
N GLU A 73 11.49 -28.89 30.73
CA GLU A 73 11.81 -30.29 31.09
C GLU A 73 13.21 -30.40 31.73
N THR A 74 14.20 -29.63 31.24
CA THR A 74 15.55 -29.59 31.82
C THR A 74 15.55 -28.96 33.22
N ASP A 75 14.77 -27.91 33.42
CA ASP A 75 14.63 -27.25 34.72
C ASP A 75 13.92 -28.14 35.73
N GLU A 76 12.88 -28.87 35.32
CA GLU A 76 12.17 -29.86 36.14
C GLU A 76 13.08 -31.02 36.55
N MET A 77 13.83 -31.59 35.60
CA MET A 77 14.79 -32.67 35.89
C MET A 77 15.88 -32.24 36.88
N ASP A 78 16.43 -31.03 36.73
CA ASP A 78 17.44 -30.50 37.67
C ASP A 78 16.86 -30.30 39.08
N LEU A 79 15.57 -29.94 39.20
CA LEU A 79 14.89 -29.84 40.49
C LEU A 79 14.66 -31.21 41.13
N GLU A 80 14.17 -32.19 40.37
CA GLU A 80 13.90 -33.55 40.83
C GLU A 80 15.18 -34.28 41.28
N ASN A 81 16.29 -34.05 40.58
CA ASN A 81 17.59 -34.64 40.91
C ASN A 81 18.29 -33.97 42.11
N GLY A 82 17.72 -32.90 42.67
CA GLY A 82 18.32 -32.14 43.78
C GLY A 82 19.43 -31.16 43.34
N ASP A 83 19.58 -30.94 42.04
CA ASP A 83 20.56 -30.03 41.43
C ASP A 83 20.03 -28.59 41.28
N GLY A 84 19.12 -28.17 42.17
CA GLY A 84 18.47 -26.85 42.15
C GLY A 84 19.42 -25.64 42.12
N LYS A 85 20.67 -25.81 42.52
CA LYS A 85 21.73 -24.79 42.44
C LYS A 85 22.04 -24.36 41.00
N ARG A 86 21.79 -25.22 40.01
CA ARG A 86 22.00 -24.94 38.58
C ARG A 86 20.99 -23.90 38.06
N LEU A 87 19.75 -23.94 38.54
CA LEU A 87 18.71 -22.96 38.19
C LEU A 87 19.00 -21.59 38.82
N GLN A 88 19.56 -21.59 40.03
CA GLN A 88 19.84 -20.36 40.78
C GLN A 88 21.06 -19.58 40.26
N SER A 89 21.97 -20.23 39.54
CA SER A 89 23.22 -19.62 39.09
C SER A 89 23.71 -20.24 37.79
N ARG A 90 23.75 -19.42 36.74
CA ARG A 90 24.37 -19.78 35.45
C ARG A 90 25.81 -20.23 35.62
N SER A 91 26.57 -19.57 36.51
CA SER A 91 27.95 -19.92 36.79
C SER A 91 28.06 -21.34 37.38
N SER A 92 27.13 -21.70 38.26
CA SER A 92 27.08 -23.03 38.87
C SER A 92 26.73 -24.11 37.84
N ASP A 93 25.80 -23.84 36.93
CA ASP A 93 25.45 -24.74 35.82
C ASP A 93 26.64 -24.98 34.87
N LEU A 94 27.34 -23.93 34.47
CA LEU A 94 28.53 -24.05 33.61
C LEU A 94 29.69 -24.77 34.28
N LEU A 95 29.91 -24.53 35.58
CA LEU A 95 30.95 -25.23 36.35
C LEU A 95 30.66 -26.72 36.45
N GLN A 96 29.40 -27.11 36.64
CA GLN A 96 29.02 -28.52 36.72
C GLN A 96 29.20 -29.22 35.37
N ALA A 97 28.71 -28.61 34.29
CA ALA A 97 28.94 -29.12 32.93
C ALA A 97 30.44 -29.27 32.60
N SER A 98 31.25 -28.28 33.01
CA SER A 98 32.71 -28.34 32.84
C SER A 98 33.37 -29.48 33.63
N ARG A 99 32.90 -29.77 34.86
CA ARG A 99 33.38 -30.92 35.66
C ARG A 99 33.06 -32.26 35.00
N GLU A 100 31.87 -32.35 34.41
CA GLU A 100 31.40 -33.52 33.67
C GLU A 100 32.01 -33.61 32.26
N LYS A 101 32.76 -32.58 31.83
CA LYS A 101 33.34 -32.42 30.48
C LYS A 101 32.28 -32.45 29.37
N ILE A 102 31.08 -31.96 29.66
CA ILE A 102 29.94 -31.88 28.74
C ILE A 102 29.58 -30.38 28.55
N GLU A 103 28.96 -30.03 27.42
CA GLU A 103 28.40 -28.68 27.24
C GLU A 103 27.10 -28.55 28.05
N SER A 104 26.89 -27.43 28.74
CA SER A 104 25.62 -27.20 29.45
C SER A 104 24.44 -27.29 28.47
N VAL A 105 23.55 -28.25 28.71
CA VAL A 105 22.33 -28.45 27.93
C VAL A 105 21.47 -27.19 27.95
N ARG A 106 21.29 -26.60 29.14
CA ARG A 106 20.55 -25.34 29.32
C ARG A 106 21.17 -24.20 28.52
N ALA A 107 22.49 -24.02 28.59
CA ALA A 107 23.18 -22.97 27.84
C ALA A 107 23.06 -23.16 26.32
N LYS A 108 23.11 -24.42 25.85
CA LYS A 108 22.91 -24.77 24.45
C LYS A 108 21.48 -24.50 23.98
N LEU A 109 20.47 -24.91 24.75
CA LEU A 109 19.06 -24.63 24.47
C LEU A 109 18.79 -23.13 24.40
N LEU A 110 19.26 -22.37 25.39
CA LEU A 110 19.11 -20.91 25.41
C LEU A 110 19.80 -20.22 24.22
N ARG A 111 20.97 -20.71 23.79
CA ARG A 111 21.63 -20.22 22.58
C ARG A 111 20.79 -20.49 21.33
N SER A 112 20.26 -21.69 21.17
CA SER A 112 19.39 -22.03 20.04
C SER A 112 18.07 -21.23 20.06
N ILE A 113 17.48 -20.99 21.23
CA ILE A 113 16.31 -20.12 21.40
C ILE A 113 16.66 -18.70 20.95
N GLN A 114 17.80 -18.15 21.39
CA GLN A 114 18.25 -16.82 21.01
C GLN A 114 18.39 -16.69 19.48
N GLU A 115 19.05 -17.65 18.84
CA GLU A 115 19.23 -17.67 17.38
C GLU A 115 17.88 -17.69 16.63
N LYS A 116 16.94 -18.52 17.08
CA LYS A 116 15.61 -18.64 16.47
C LYS A 116 14.74 -17.42 16.72
N LEU A 117 14.79 -16.83 17.92
CA LEU A 117 14.06 -15.60 18.26
C LEU A 117 14.50 -14.43 17.39
N VAL A 118 15.80 -14.26 17.14
CA VAL A 118 16.28 -13.19 16.24
C VAL A 118 15.70 -13.33 14.84
N ILE A 119 15.67 -14.55 14.29
CA ILE A 119 15.11 -14.81 12.96
C ILE A 119 13.60 -14.57 12.96
N TYR A 120 12.90 -15.03 14.01
CA TYR A 120 11.46 -14.89 14.15
C TYR A 120 11.04 -13.42 14.27
N ASP A 121 11.71 -12.65 15.12
CA ASP A 121 11.42 -11.22 15.33
C ASP A 121 11.69 -10.40 14.06
N ASP A 122 12.82 -10.65 13.38
CA ASP A 122 13.15 -10.01 12.11
C ASP A 122 12.10 -10.33 11.02
N LEU A 123 11.68 -11.59 10.93
CA LEU A 123 10.63 -12.01 9.99
C LEU A 123 9.28 -11.36 10.31
N LEU A 124 8.90 -11.24 11.59
CA LEU A 124 7.67 -10.57 12.01
C LEU A 124 7.67 -9.09 11.62
N VAL A 125 8.77 -8.37 11.90
CA VAL A 125 8.91 -6.95 11.57
C VAL A 125 8.84 -6.76 10.05
N LYS A 126 9.59 -7.54 9.28
CA LYS A 126 9.56 -7.50 7.81
C LYS A 126 8.17 -7.83 7.25
N THR A 127 7.49 -8.83 7.82
CA THR A 127 6.13 -9.20 7.40
C THR A 127 5.13 -8.08 7.70
N ARG A 128 5.27 -7.40 8.85
CA ARG A 128 4.47 -6.22 9.17
C ARG A 128 4.70 -5.09 8.17
N GLU A 129 5.96 -4.83 7.80
CA GLU A 129 6.31 -3.82 6.79
C GLU A 129 5.72 -4.17 5.42
N LEU A 130 5.84 -5.43 4.97
CA LEU A 130 5.22 -5.89 3.73
C LEU A 130 3.69 -5.76 3.75
N ASN A 131 3.05 -6.08 4.88
CA ASN A 131 1.61 -5.91 5.06
C ASN A 131 1.19 -4.42 5.10
N SER A 132 2.11 -3.50 5.38
CA SER A 132 1.86 -2.05 5.30
C SER A 132 1.91 -1.54 3.86
N PHE A 133 2.46 -2.31 2.92
CA PHE A 133 2.47 -1.93 1.51
C PHE A 133 1.05 -1.87 0.96
N GLN A 134 0.84 -0.93 0.05
CA GLN A 134 -0.47 -0.70 -0.52
C GLN A 134 -0.74 -1.71 -1.63
N ARG A 135 -2.00 -2.12 -1.76
CA ARG A 135 -2.44 -2.91 -2.92
C ARG A 135 -2.47 -2.04 -4.19
N PRO A 136 -2.23 -2.64 -5.37
CA PRO A 136 -2.42 -1.93 -6.63
C PRO A 136 -3.88 -1.52 -6.82
N SER A 137 -4.14 -0.38 -7.46
CA SER A 137 -5.52 0.00 -7.81
C SER A 137 -6.10 -0.95 -8.83
N ASN A 138 -7.42 -0.93 -8.94
CA ASN A 138 -8.14 -1.53 -10.07
C ASN A 138 -7.54 -1.13 -11.41
N ARG A 139 -7.21 0.16 -11.59
CA ARG A 139 -6.65 0.68 -12.83
C ARG A 139 -5.26 0.11 -13.11
N ASP A 140 -4.33 0.24 -12.16
CA ASP A 140 -2.94 -0.20 -12.35
C ASP A 140 -2.88 -1.72 -12.56
N TYR A 141 -3.66 -2.47 -11.78
CA TYR A 141 -3.81 -3.91 -11.93
C TYR A 141 -4.35 -4.29 -13.32
N ARG A 142 -5.39 -3.60 -13.80
CA ARG A 142 -5.94 -3.84 -15.15
C ARG A 142 -4.92 -3.51 -16.24
N SER A 143 -4.22 -2.38 -16.14
CA SER A 143 -3.18 -2.01 -17.10
C SER A 143 -2.07 -3.07 -17.15
N PHE A 144 -1.59 -3.51 -15.99
CA PHE A 144 -0.56 -4.55 -15.88
C PHE A 144 -1.04 -5.88 -16.49
N ARG A 145 -2.27 -6.30 -16.17
CA ARG A 145 -2.86 -7.54 -16.70
C ARG A 145 -3.10 -7.48 -18.21
N THR A 146 -3.59 -6.35 -18.72
CA THR A 146 -3.81 -6.14 -20.17
C THR A 146 -2.47 -6.17 -20.91
N TRP A 147 -1.44 -5.51 -20.37
CA TRP A 147 -0.10 -5.55 -20.95
C TRP A 147 0.46 -6.98 -21.00
N PHE A 148 0.36 -7.73 -19.90
CA PHE A 148 0.78 -9.14 -19.85
C PHE A 148 0.04 -10.00 -20.87
N TRP A 149 -1.28 -9.81 -21.01
CA TRP A 149 -2.11 -10.53 -21.97
C TRP A 149 -1.72 -10.25 -23.43
N ASN A 150 -1.38 -9.00 -23.75
CA ASN A 150 -1.06 -8.58 -25.11
C ASN A 150 0.38 -8.92 -25.50
N VAL A 151 1.34 -8.64 -24.63
CA VAL A 151 2.78 -8.81 -24.92
C VAL A 151 3.24 -10.25 -24.69
N LYS A 152 2.63 -10.95 -23.72
CA LYS A 152 3.02 -12.30 -23.28
C LYS A 152 4.53 -12.43 -23.14
N PRO A 153 5.14 -11.68 -22.19
CA PRO A 153 6.59 -11.64 -22.06
C PRO A 153 7.18 -12.99 -21.65
N LEU A 154 6.44 -13.79 -20.87
CA LEU A 154 6.85 -15.11 -20.39
C LEU A 154 6.23 -16.23 -21.23
N ASN A 155 6.93 -17.36 -21.34
CA ASN A 155 6.47 -18.54 -22.07
C ASN A 155 5.78 -19.59 -21.18
N TYR A 156 6.04 -19.57 -19.87
CA TYR A 156 5.52 -20.55 -18.93
C TYR A 156 4.36 -19.98 -18.11
N GLU A 157 3.17 -20.57 -18.26
CA GLU A 157 1.93 -20.03 -17.68
C GLU A 157 1.94 -19.96 -16.14
N LEU A 158 2.68 -20.87 -15.47
CA LEU A 158 2.79 -20.84 -14.01
C LEU A 158 3.54 -19.60 -13.51
N GLU A 159 4.45 -19.05 -14.30
CA GLU A 159 5.15 -17.80 -13.95
C GLU A 159 4.22 -16.59 -14.06
N GLU A 160 3.14 -16.66 -14.83
CA GLU A 160 2.12 -15.60 -14.94
C GLU A 160 1.03 -15.73 -13.85
N GLU A 161 0.89 -16.91 -13.22
CA GLU A 161 -0.25 -17.22 -12.36
C GLU A 161 -0.38 -16.26 -11.16
N PHE A 162 0.74 -15.70 -10.67
CA PHE A 162 0.70 -14.73 -9.56
C PHE A 162 -0.15 -13.49 -9.89
N ILE A 163 -0.23 -13.09 -11.15
CA ILE A 163 -1.01 -11.92 -11.59
C ILE A 163 -2.50 -12.16 -11.38
N LYS A 164 -2.95 -13.42 -11.39
CA LYS A 164 -4.35 -13.78 -11.13
C LYS A 164 -4.70 -13.64 -9.64
N ARG A 165 -3.71 -13.72 -8.74
CA ARG A 165 -3.88 -13.66 -7.28
C ARG A 165 -3.88 -12.23 -6.78
N ARG A 166 -4.92 -11.48 -7.14
CA ARG A 166 -5.03 -10.04 -6.86
C ARG A 166 -4.80 -9.66 -5.39
N GLU A 167 -5.30 -10.47 -4.46
CA GLU A 167 -5.19 -10.18 -3.02
C GLU A 167 -3.77 -10.32 -2.46
N ASP A 168 -2.90 -11.05 -3.15
CA ASP A 168 -1.50 -11.28 -2.78
C ASP A 168 -0.55 -10.32 -3.53
N LEU A 169 -1.09 -9.31 -4.22
CA LEU A 169 -0.29 -8.30 -4.93
C LEU A 169 -0.05 -7.07 -4.06
N VAL A 170 1.20 -6.62 -4.03
CA VAL A 170 1.66 -5.41 -3.36
C VAL A 170 2.24 -4.44 -4.39
N SER A 171 2.07 -3.15 -4.14
CA SER A 171 2.69 -2.08 -4.93
C SER A 171 3.78 -1.41 -4.11
N LEU A 172 4.97 -1.24 -4.70
CA LEU A 172 6.08 -0.51 -4.07
C LEU A 172 5.90 1.01 -4.13
N ARG A 173 4.78 1.48 -4.70
CA ARG A 173 4.48 2.91 -4.77
C ARG A 173 4.24 3.46 -3.36
N LEU A 174 5.12 4.38 -2.94
CA LEU A 174 4.89 5.18 -1.74
C LEU A 174 3.77 6.20 -2.00
N GLY A 175 2.85 6.34 -1.05
CA GLY A 175 1.95 7.50 -1.00
C GLY A 175 0.70 7.43 -1.86
N ARG A 176 0.02 6.29 -1.99
CA ARG A 176 -1.37 6.29 -2.51
C ARG A 176 -2.28 6.91 -1.47
N GLU A 177 -2.43 8.23 -1.57
CA GLU A 177 -3.28 9.05 -0.74
C GLU A 177 -4.77 8.90 -1.09
N TRP A 178 -5.08 8.22 -2.19
CA TRP A 178 -6.36 8.30 -2.90
C TRP A 178 -7.12 6.97 -3.03
N SER A 179 -6.77 5.93 -2.26
CA SER A 179 -7.40 4.60 -2.37
C SER A 179 -8.93 4.63 -2.27
N SER A 180 -9.48 5.56 -1.48
CA SER A 180 -10.93 5.77 -1.33
C SER A 180 -11.62 6.32 -2.58
N PHE A 181 -10.89 6.96 -3.50
CA PHE A 181 -11.46 7.61 -4.69
C PHE A 181 -11.04 6.98 -5.98
N ASP A 182 -10.23 5.92 -5.96
CA ASP A 182 -9.76 5.26 -7.18
C ASP A 182 -10.95 4.96 -8.12
N GLY A 183 -12.13 4.58 -7.60
CA GLY A 183 -13.33 4.35 -8.40
C GLY A 183 -13.95 5.62 -9.03
N LEU A 184 -14.01 6.74 -8.28
CA LEU A 184 -14.52 8.02 -8.79
C LEU A 184 -13.54 8.63 -9.81
N ILE A 185 -12.25 8.60 -9.50
CA ILE A 185 -11.17 9.05 -10.37
C ILE A 185 -11.14 8.19 -11.63
N GLU A 186 -11.23 6.87 -11.53
CA GLU A 186 -11.30 5.97 -12.68
C GLU A 186 -12.50 6.29 -13.57
N THR A 187 -13.66 6.57 -12.97
CA THR A 187 -14.87 6.94 -13.71
C THR A 187 -14.73 8.30 -14.38
N CYS A 188 -14.17 9.30 -13.68
CA CYS A 188 -13.88 10.62 -14.23
C CYS A 188 -12.86 10.52 -15.37
N ILE A 189 -11.74 9.84 -15.18
CA ILE A 189 -10.69 9.66 -16.21
C ILE A 189 -11.24 8.90 -17.42
N ARG A 190 -12.07 7.87 -17.21
CA ARG A 190 -12.72 7.13 -18.32
C ARG A 190 -13.70 8.02 -19.08
N LYS A 191 -14.49 8.84 -18.37
CA LYS A 191 -15.45 9.76 -19.00
C LYS A 191 -14.77 10.93 -19.70
N LEU A 192 -13.65 11.39 -19.16
CA LEU A 192 -12.78 12.40 -19.75
C LEU A 192 -11.77 11.82 -20.76
N HIS A 193 -11.83 10.51 -21.08
CA HIS A 193 -10.85 9.85 -21.94
C HIS A 193 -11.01 10.29 -23.40
N CYS A 194 -10.48 11.47 -23.72
CA CYS A 194 -10.39 12.05 -25.04
C CYS A 194 -8.93 12.39 -25.35
N ARG A 195 -8.59 12.68 -26.62
CA ARG A 195 -7.24 13.15 -27.04
C ARG A 195 -6.69 14.31 -26.18
N PHE A 196 -7.58 15.09 -25.55
CA PHE A 196 -7.23 16.17 -24.64
C PHE A 196 -6.57 15.67 -23.34
N THR A 197 -7.03 14.57 -22.75
CA THR A 197 -6.48 14.07 -21.48
C THR A 197 -5.14 13.38 -21.65
N GLN A 198 -4.90 12.69 -22.76
CA GLN A 198 -3.56 12.21 -23.08
C GLN A 198 -2.56 13.37 -23.24
N ARG A 199 -2.96 14.50 -23.85
CA ARG A 199 -2.08 15.68 -23.96
C ARG A 199 -1.89 16.42 -22.63
N LEU A 200 -2.93 16.46 -21.79
CA LEU A 200 -2.89 17.17 -20.51
C LEU A 200 -2.11 16.38 -19.44
N PHE A 201 -2.28 15.05 -19.41
CA PHE A 201 -1.73 14.20 -18.35
C PHE A 201 -0.43 13.48 -18.72
N ALA A 202 -0.01 13.42 -19.99
CA ALA A 202 1.30 12.87 -20.35
C ALA A 202 2.31 14.00 -20.67
N THR A 203 3.45 14.00 -19.99
CA THR A 203 4.60 14.87 -20.33
C THR A 203 5.25 14.37 -21.61
N LYS A 204 5.90 15.24 -22.40
CA LYS A 204 6.62 14.85 -23.63
C LYS A 204 7.66 13.74 -23.35
N GLU A 205 8.44 13.88 -22.28
CA GLU A 205 9.41 12.89 -21.82
C GLU A 205 8.78 11.52 -21.50
N LEU A 206 7.57 11.49 -20.94
CA LEU A 206 6.86 10.23 -20.62
C LEU A 206 6.32 9.54 -21.88
N ARG A 207 6.04 10.32 -22.94
CA ARG A 207 5.59 9.80 -24.24
C ARG A 207 6.75 9.23 -25.05
N GLU A 208 7.97 9.66 -24.80
CA GLU A 208 9.18 9.16 -25.46
C GLU A 208 9.64 7.81 -24.89
N LYS A 209 9.18 7.42 -23.70
CA LYS A 209 9.51 6.13 -23.06
C LYS A 209 8.89 4.90 -23.74
N THR A 210 7.91 5.08 -24.62
CA THR A 210 7.25 3.98 -25.32
C THR A 210 6.75 4.37 -26.70
N ASN A 211 6.89 3.47 -27.66
CA ASN A 211 6.22 3.52 -28.95
C ASN A 211 5.03 2.55 -29.05
N ASP A 212 4.73 1.81 -27.98
CA ASP A 212 3.67 0.80 -27.95
C ASP A 212 2.31 1.42 -27.61
N GLU A 213 1.31 1.15 -28.46
CA GLU A 213 -0.06 1.62 -28.32
C GLU A 213 -0.76 1.07 -27.07
N CYS A 214 -0.27 -0.03 -26.51
CA CYS A 214 -0.86 -0.67 -25.33
C CYS A 214 -0.42 -0.05 -23.99
N ILE A 215 0.59 0.83 -23.99
CA ILE A 215 1.18 1.38 -22.77
C ILE A 215 0.88 2.87 -22.66
N TYR A 216 0.00 3.24 -21.72
CA TYR A 216 -0.33 4.64 -21.45
C TYR A 216 0.35 5.13 -20.18
N TYR A 217 1.40 5.94 -20.33
CA TYR A 217 2.04 6.65 -19.23
C TYR A 217 1.24 7.89 -18.83
N TYR A 218 1.02 8.05 -17.53
CA TYR A 218 0.38 9.25 -16.99
C TYR A 218 1.28 9.92 -15.96
N SER A 219 1.40 11.25 -16.04
CA SER A 219 2.09 12.03 -15.03
C SER A 219 1.29 12.02 -13.74
N GLN A 220 1.84 11.33 -12.74
CA GLN A 220 1.27 11.20 -11.41
C GLN A 220 0.96 12.59 -10.80
N SER A 221 1.90 13.52 -10.84
CA SER A 221 1.73 14.86 -10.24
C SER A 221 0.61 15.68 -10.88
N ARG A 222 0.33 15.47 -12.18
CA ARG A 222 -0.77 16.19 -12.87
C ARG A 222 -2.13 15.60 -12.51
N ILE A 223 -2.21 14.28 -12.37
CA ILE A 223 -3.42 13.62 -11.87
C ILE A 223 -3.72 14.09 -10.45
N GLU A 224 -2.71 14.11 -9.57
CA GLU A 224 -2.87 14.57 -8.18
C GLU A 224 -3.35 16.03 -8.11
N LYS A 225 -2.78 16.93 -8.94
CA LYS A 225 -3.25 18.32 -9.03
C LYS A 225 -4.69 18.43 -9.52
N LEU A 226 -5.09 17.66 -10.54
CA LEU A 226 -6.46 17.67 -11.05
C LEU A 226 -7.44 17.15 -10.00
N VAL A 227 -7.11 16.05 -9.33
CA VAL A 227 -7.95 15.47 -8.28
C VAL A 227 -8.09 16.48 -7.13
N GLY A 228 -6.99 17.10 -6.71
CA GLY A 228 -7.01 18.21 -5.75
C GLY A 228 -7.94 19.34 -6.19
N LEU A 229 -7.86 19.79 -7.45
CA LEU A 229 -8.73 20.83 -8.02
C LEU A 229 -10.22 20.45 -8.00
N ILE A 230 -10.56 19.20 -8.35
CA ILE A 230 -11.95 18.71 -8.34
C ILE A 230 -12.48 18.73 -6.90
N ILE A 231 -11.68 18.29 -5.94
CA ILE A 231 -12.07 18.26 -4.53
C ILE A 231 -12.25 19.66 -3.96
N THR A 232 -11.33 20.58 -4.25
CA THR A 232 -11.48 21.97 -3.81
C THR A 232 -12.73 22.62 -4.42
N LEU A 233 -13.05 22.31 -5.68
CA LEU A 233 -14.27 22.78 -6.33
C LEU A 233 -15.53 22.21 -5.68
N ILE A 234 -15.56 20.91 -5.36
CA ILE A 234 -16.71 20.29 -4.66
C ILE A 234 -16.91 20.92 -3.28
N ILE A 235 -15.83 21.09 -2.50
CA ILE A 235 -15.90 21.73 -1.17
C ILE A 235 -16.40 23.17 -1.31
N PHE A 236 -15.89 23.92 -2.29
CA PHE A 236 -16.32 25.30 -2.54
C PHE A 236 -17.81 25.38 -2.87
N ILE A 237 -18.31 24.50 -3.75
CA ILE A 237 -19.75 24.45 -4.08
C ILE A 237 -20.58 24.14 -2.82
N LEU A 238 -20.17 23.16 -2.02
CA LEU A 238 -20.87 22.81 -0.78
C LEU A 238 -20.86 23.93 0.26
N LEU A 239 -19.83 24.78 0.29
CA LEU A 239 -19.77 25.95 1.16
C LEU A 239 -20.72 27.06 0.69
N VAL A 240 -20.78 27.34 -0.62
CA VAL A 240 -21.51 28.49 -1.18
C VAL A 240 -23.00 28.20 -1.40
N LEU A 241 -23.34 27.00 -1.88
CA LEU A 241 -24.70 26.63 -2.27
C LEU A 241 -25.74 26.86 -1.14
N PRO A 242 -25.43 26.58 0.14
CA PRO A 242 -26.41 26.73 1.21
C PRO A 242 -26.68 28.19 1.56
N VAL A 243 -25.66 29.06 1.42
CA VAL A 243 -25.84 30.51 1.55
C VAL A 243 -26.77 31.04 0.46
N VAL A 244 -26.60 30.58 -0.78
CA VAL A 244 -27.47 30.96 -1.92
C VAL A 244 -28.88 30.41 -1.76
N ALA A 245 -29.04 29.15 -1.32
CA ALA A 245 -30.32 28.53 -1.06
C ALA A 245 -31.09 29.30 0.04
N MET A 246 -30.40 29.65 1.12
CA MET A 246 -30.96 30.46 2.22
C MET A 246 -31.37 31.86 1.77
N TYR A 247 -30.56 32.52 0.92
CA TYR A 247 -30.90 33.83 0.36
C TYR A 247 -32.19 33.78 -0.46
N LYS A 248 -32.33 32.77 -1.34
CA LYS A 248 -33.54 32.56 -2.16
C LYS A 248 -34.78 32.28 -1.32
N LEU A 249 -34.65 31.44 -0.28
CA LEU A 249 -35.76 31.10 0.62
C LEU A 249 -36.27 32.33 1.38
N THR A 250 -35.36 33.22 1.78
CA THR A 250 -35.69 34.45 2.51
C THR A 250 -36.29 35.52 1.59
N SER A 251 -35.82 35.65 0.35
CA SER A 251 -36.30 36.68 -0.58
C SER A 251 -37.71 36.43 -1.14
N VAL A 252 -38.23 35.20 -1.08
CA VAL A 252 -39.49 34.79 -1.72
C VAL A 252 -40.68 34.72 -0.73
N GLY A 253 -40.45 34.94 0.57
CA GLY A 253 -41.50 35.42 1.47
C GLY A 253 -42.62 34.45 1.86
N ASP A 254 -42.30 33.19 2.20
CA ASP A 254 -43.28 32.25 2.77
C ASP A 254 -42.94 31.80 4.19
N ARG A 255 -43.94 31.79 5.09
CA ARG A 255 -43.77 31.65 6.57
C ARG A 255 -43.49 30.22 7.07
N ASN A 256 -43.54 29.21 6.20
CA ASN A 256 -43.05 27.84 6.51
C ASN A 256 -41.51 27.72 6.48
N SER A 257 -40.81 28.80 6.16
CA SER A 257 -39.37 28.89 5.88
C SER A 257 -38.43 28.54 7.03
N THR A 258 -38.85 28.54 8.30
CA THR A 258 -37.89 28.29 9.41
C THR A 258 -37.52 26.82 9.52
N PHE A 259 -38.51 25.91 9.45
CA PHE A 259 -38.23 24.48 9.47
C PHE A 259 -37.51 24.04 8.19
N ASP A 260 -37.86 24.63 7.04
CA ASP A 260 -37.16 24.39 5.77
C ASP A 260 -35.71 24.89 5.80
N ALA A 261 -35.45 26.07 6.38
CA ALA A 261 -34.10 26.60 6.57
C ALA A 261 -33.24 25.72 7.48
N VAL A 262 -33.81 25.25 8.59
CA VAL A 262 -33.14 24.30 9.49
C VAL A 262 -32.86 22.97 8.77
N GLY A 263 -33.80 22.48 7.96
CA GLY A 263 -33.64 21.29 7.14
C GLY A 263 -32.49 21.43 6.14
N ILE A 264 -32.44 22.55 5.40
CA ILE A 264 -31.34 22.88 4.46
C ILE A 264 -30.01 22.89 5.22
N LEU A 265 -29.92 23.54 6.38
CA LEU A 265 -28.70 23.60 7.17
C LEU A 265 -28.20 22.21 7.58
N VAL A 266 -29.09 21.36 8.11
CA VAL A 266 -28.74 20.00 8.54
C VAL A 266 -28.26 19.17 7.34
N VAL A 267 -29.01 19.20 6.23
CA VAL A 267 -28.66 18.43 5.02
C VAL A 267 -27.31 18.87 4.47
N PHE A 268 -27.07 20.17 4.32
CA PHE A 268 -25.81 20.64 3.76
C PHE A 268 -24.63 20.51 4.70
N THR A 269 -24.84 20.61 6.01
CA THR A 269 -23.81 20.32 7.01
C THR A 269 -23.43 18.84 6.95
N LEU A 270 -24.40 17.93 6.85
CA LEU A 270 -24.15 16.50 6.65
C LEU A 270 -23.43 16.21 5.32
N LEU A 271 -23.85 16.84 4.22
CA LEU A 271 -23.18 16.70 2.92
C LEU A 271 -21.75 17.25 2.94
N PHE A 272 -21.51 18.36 3.63
CA PHE A 272 -20.17 18.92 3.81
C PHE A 272 -19.29 18.01 4.66
N SER A 273 -19.78 17.52 5.81
CA SER A 273 -19.05 16.57 6.66
C SER A 273 -18.78 15.27 5.91
N ALA A 274 -19.75 14.75 5.16
CA ALA A 274 -19.58 13.56 4.33
C ALA A 274 -18.57 13.82 3.20
N ALA A 275 -18.66 14.94 2.49
CA ALA A 275 -17.70 15.31 1.46
C ALA A 275 -16.31 15.50 2.04
N MET A 276 -16.14 16.15 3.19
CA MET A 276 -14.83 16.28 3.82
C MET A 276 -14.29 14.94 4.30
N SER A 277 -15.10 14.13 4.97
CA SER A 277 -14.69 12.79 5.43
C SER A 277 -14.34 11.86 4.29
N LEU A 278 -15.12 11.94 3.21
CA LEU A 278 -14.96 11.05 2.09
C LEU A 278 -13.82 11.56 1.24
N LEU A 279 -13.81 12.84 0.83
CA LEU A 279 -12.93 13.53 -0.14
C LEU A 279 -11.57 13.98 0.39
N THR A 280 -11.37 14.11 1.69
CA THR A 280 -10.10 14.56 2.26
C THR A 280 -9.57 13.61 3.32
N LYS A 281 -8.29 13.77 3.67
CA LYS A 281 -7.64 13.04 4.78
C LYS A 281 -7.92 13.68 6.14
N ALA A 282 -9.03 14.38 6.28
CA ALA A 282 -9.33 15.09 7.51
C ALA A 282 -9.34 14.10 8.68
N LYS A 283 -8.49 14.36 9.69
CA LYS A 283 -8.54 13.60 10.94
C LYS A 283 -9.90 13.80 11.59
N ARG A 284 -10.31 12.86 12.44
CA ARG A 284 -11.60 12.94 13.15
C ARG A 284 -11.82 14.31 13.81
N HIS A 285 -10.79 14.87 14.46
CA HIS A 285 -10.88 16.19 15.09
C HIS A 285 -10.95 17.36 14.08
N GLU A 286 -10.27 17.27 12.94
CA GLU A 286 -10.35 18.29 11.88
C GLU A 286 -11.75 18.34 11.28
N LEU A 287 -12.37 17.17 11.08
CA LEU A 287 -13.74 17.04 10.60
C LEU A 287 -14.75 17.64 11.59
N PHE A 288 -14.60 17.38 12.89
CA PHE A 288 -15.44 17.99 13.92
C PHE A 288 -15.28 19.52 13.96
N ALA A 289 -14.05 20.03 13.93
CA ALA A 289 -13.78 21.47 13.93
C ALA A 289 -14.39 22.16 12.70
N ALA A 290 -14.19 21.59 11.51
CA ALA A 290 -14.73 22.14 10.27
C ALA A 290 -16.27 22.11 10.25
N SER A 291 -16.89 21.03 10.71
CA SER A 291 -18.35 20.91 10.76
C SER A 291 -18.97 21.90 11.75
N ALA A 292 -18.33 22.10 12.91
CA ALA A 292 -18.75 23.09 13.90
C ALA A 292 -18.63 24.52 13.37
N ALA A 293 -17.50 24.86 12.74
CA ALA A 293 -17.29 26.16 12.11
C ALA A 293 -18.32 26.43 11.01
N TYR A 294 -18.58 25.43 10.16
CA TYR A 294 -19.56 25.53 9.09
C TYR A 294 -20.99 25.72 9.61
N CYS A 295 -21.39 24.93 10.62
CA CYS A 295 -22.68 25.06 11.29
C CYS A 295 -22.84 26.46 11.91
N ALA A 296 -21.81 26.96 12.60
CA ALA A 296 -21.82 28.30 13.21
C ALA A 296 -22.05 29.40 12.17
N VAL A 297 -21.37 29.33 11.02
CA VAL A 297 -21.56 30.28 9.91
C VAL A 297 -23.01 30.26 9.41
N LEU A 298 -23.57 29.07 9.15
CA LEU A 298 -24.95 28.94 8.65
C LEU A 298 -26.00 29.43 9.67
N VAL A 299 -25.81 29.14 10.96
CA VAL A 299 -26.70 29.64 12.04
C VAL A 299 -26.67 31.16 12.14
N VAL A 300 -25.48 31.77 12.05
CA VAL A 300 -25.34 33.24 12.05
C VAL A 300 -26.05 33.87 10.85
N PHE A 301 -25.98 33.25 9.67
CA PHE A 301 -26.72 33.70 8.50
C PHE A 301 -28.24 33.65 8.74
N ILE A 302 -28.77 32.54 9.28
CA ILE A 302 -30.19 32.42 9.64
C ILE A 302 -30.60 33.52 10.63
N SER A 303 -29.79 33.77 11.67
CA SER A 303 -30.09 34.79 12.68
C SER A 303 -30.15 36.21 12.09
N ASN A 304 -29.24 36.55 11.17
CA ASN A 304 -29.23 37.85 10.52
C ASN A 304 -30.43 38.05 9.59
N PHE A 305 -30.83 37.02 8.85
CA PHE A 305 -32.01 37.11 7.97
C PHE A 305 -33.33 37.19 8.75
N ARG A 306 -33.37 36.69 9.99
CA ARG A 306 -34.55 36.80 10.85
C ARG A 306 -34.74 38.19 11.48
N GLN A 307 -33.70 39.04 11.48
CA GLN A 307 -33.73 40.37 12.09
C GLN A 307 -34.05 41.51 11.10
N ARG A 308 -34.10 41.24 9.80
CA ARG A 308 -34.61 42.16 8.77
C ARG A 308 -36.06 41.82 8.43
#